data_AF-A0A7N2KX78-F1
#
_entry.id   AF-A0A7N2KX78-F1
#
_cell.length_a   1.000
_cell.length_b   1.000
_cell.length_c   1.000
_cell.angle_alpha   90.00
_cell.angle_beta   90.00
_cell.angle_gamma   90.00
#
_symmetry.space_group_name_H-M   'P 1'
#
loop_
_entity.id
_entity.type
_entity.pdbx_description
1 polymer ?
#
loop_
_entity_poly.entity_id
_entity_poly.type
_entity_poly.pdbx_seq_one_letter_code
_entity_poly.pdbx_strand_id
1 'polypeptide(L)'
;MAILSDYEEDQQPQQSSSSSLSSKKDIILAEKEADATAKKPEDEKKQQKENKLVPNKDNGLDMENYSWGQSLQEVTVNVPVPQGTKSSLLLCDIKTNSLKVGLKGQPPIIDGELFKPVKVDDCIWSLEDKKMITILICKRDQSEWWKSLLKGDPEIDTQKAEPEPSKLSDLDSETRSAVEKMMFDQRQKQMGLPTSDEIQKEQLMKQFMAQNPNMKFPPGAKFM
;
A
#
# COMPACT_ATOMS: atom_id res chain seq x y z
N MET A 1 18.51 43.83 -48.02
CA MET A 1 19.61 43.04 -48.59
C MET A 1 19.55 41.69 -47.88
N ALA A 2 19.06 40.58 -48.44
CA ALA A 2 19.13 40.11 -49.83
C ALA A 2 20.60 40.05 -50.31
N ILE A 3 21.10 38.95 -50.90
CA ILE A 3 20.41 37.92 -51.71
C ILE A 3 21.10 36.54 -51.58
N LEU A 4 20.39 35.49 -52.04
CA LEU A 4 20.80 34.23 -52.73
C LEU A 4 22.31 34.08 -53.10
N SER A 5 22.93 32.92 -53.36
CA SER A 5 22.46 31.59 -53.81
C SER A 5 23.55 30.51 -53.57
N ASP A 6 23.38 29.19 -53.77
CA ASP A 6 22.33 28.16 -53.53
C ASP A 6 22.94 26.79 -54.00
N TYR A 7 22.43 25.62 -53.58
CA TYR A 7 22.55 24.37 -54.37
C TYR A 7 21.47 23.32 -54.01
N GLU A 8 20.99 22.62 -55.04
CA GLU A 8 19.79 21.76 -55.16
C GLU A 8 19.89 20.41 -54.40
N GLU A 9 18.80 19.85 -53.83
CA GLU A 9 17.77 18.95 -54.45
C GLU A 9 18.41 17.63 -55.00
N ASP A 10 17.84 16.43 -54.80
CA ASP A 10 16.43 16.09 -55.08
C ASP A 10 15.86 14.82 -54.36
N GLN A 11 14.58 14.58 -54.62
CA GLN A 11 13.51 13.81 -53.94
C GLN A 11 13.56 12.27 -53.75
N GLN A 12 12.66 11.84 -52.84
CA GLN A 12 11.94 10.54 -52.71
C GLN A 12 11.12 10.17 -53.98
N PRO A 13 10.46 8.98 -54.19
CA PRO A 13 9.55 8.31 -53.22
C PRO A 13 9.33 6.76 -53.35
N GLN A 14 8.26 6.28 -52.69
CA GLN A 14 7.76 4.90 -52.60
C GLN A 14 6.98 4.42 -53.85
N GLN A 15 6.83 3.09 -54.08
CA GLN A 15 5.55 2.33 -53.94
C GLN A 15 5.53 0.91 -54.57
N SER A 16 4.55 0.13 -54.11
CA SER A 16 4.07 -1.23 -54.45
C SER A 16 4.07 -1.71 -55.92
N SER A 17 4.17 -3.04 -56.14
CA SER A 17 3.00 -3.93 -56.43
C SER A 17 3.33 -5.24 -57.18
N SER A 18 2.58 -6.33 -56.88
CA SER A 18 2.33 -7.52 -57.76
C SER A 18 3.55 -8.42 -58.18
N SER A 19 3.44 -9.68 -58.63
CA SER A 19 2.44 -10.77 -58.44
C SER A 19 2.92 -12.09 -59.10
N SER A 20 2.76 -13.25 -58.43
CA SER A 20 2.58 -14.60 -59.03
C SER A 20 2.36 -15.62 -57.89
N LEU A 21 1.26 -16.39 -57.75
CA LEU A 21 0.69 -17.45 -58.62
C LEU A 21 1.75 -18.54 -58.92
N SER A 22 1.55 -19.85 -58.70
CA SER A 22 0.35 -20.69 -58.56
C SER A 22 0.81 -22.06 -57.97
N SER A 23 0.20 -22.71 -56.97
CA SER A 23 -1.01 -23.57 -57.00
C SER A 23 -0.74 -25.07 -56.78
N LYS A 24 -1.57 -25.72 -55.92
CA LYS A 24 -2.01 -27.16 -55.94
C LYS A 24 -0.95 -28.22 -55.52
N LYS A 25 -1.28 -29.37 -54.89
CA LYS A 25 -2.59 -29.99 -54.57
C LYS A 25 -2.49 -31.07 -53.45
N ASP A 26 -3.42 -30.99 -52.49
CA ASP A 26 -4.30 -32.02 -51.87
C ASP A 26 -3.88 -33.48 -51.59
N ILE A 27 -4.29 -33.98 -50.39
CA ILE A 27 -4.78 -35.33 -49.95
C ILE A 27 -4.62 -35.43 -48.41
N ILE A 28 -5.44 -36.04 -47.54
CA ILE A 28 -6.89 -36.23 -47.28
C ILE A 28 -6.97 -37.35 -46.20
N LEU A 29 -7.62 -37.08 -45.04
CA LEU A 29 -8.17 -38.02 -43.99
C LEU A 29 -7.20 -39.05 -43.31
N ALA A 30 -7.30 -39.46 -42.04
CA ALA A 30 -8.45 -39.76 -41.18
C ALA A 30 -8.05 -39.94 -39.67
N GLU A 31 -9.02 -39.79 -38.74
CA GLU A 31 -9.24 -40.48 -37.42
C GLU A 31 -8.07 -40.75 -36.42
N LYS A 32 -8.20 -40.81 -35.07
CA LYS A 32 -9.32 -40.67 -34.09
C LYS A 32 -8.76 -40.43 -32.67
N GLU A 33 -9.60 -39.90 -31.76
CA GLU A 33 -9.65 -40.07 -30.28
C GLU A 33 -8.36 -40.21 -29.43
N ALA A 34 -8.15 -39.30 -28.45
CA ALA A 34 -8.30 -39.59 -27.01
C ALA A 34 -7.76 -38.48 -26.06
N ASP A 35 -8.67 -37.89 -25.27
CA ASP A 35 -8.59 -37.46 -23.85
C ASP A 35 -7.44 -36.61 -23.24
N ALA A 36 -7.73 -36.03 -22.07
CA ALA A 36 -6.82 -35.45 -21.05
C ALA A 36 -6.22 -34.03 -21.27
N THR A 37 -7.09 -33.03 -21.08
CA THR A 37 -6.83 -31.79 -20.29
C THR A 37 -5.41 -31.20 -20.26
N ALA A 38 -5.18 -30.18 -21.09
CA ALA A 38 -4.07 -29.23 -20.93
C ALA A 38 -4.19 -28.41 -19.64
N LYS A 39 -3.54 -28.86 -18.55
CA LYS A 39 -3.24 -28.00 -17.40
C LYS A 39 -2.14 -27.00 -17.78
N LYS A 40 -2.40 -25.71 -17.56
CA LYS A 40 -1.37 -24.66 -17.57
C LYS A 40 -0.28 -25.01 -16.54
N PRO A 41 1.01 -24.77 -16.82
CA PRO A 41 2.05 -24.78 -15.80
C PRO A 41 1.99 -23.49 -14.97
N GLU A 42 1.02 -23.41 -14.05
CA GLU A 42 1.20 -22.66 -12.80
C GLU A 42 1.87 -23.59 -11.79
N ASP A 43 3.22 -23.61 -11.72
CA ASP A 43 3.93 -23.77 -10.44
C ASP A 43 5.46 -23.54 -10.53
N GLU A 44 5.90 -22.29 -10.63
CA GLU A 44 7.29 -21.90 -10.30
C GLU A 44 7.33 -20.72 -9.31
N LYS A 45 6.52 -20.78 -8.26
CA LYS A 45 6.75 -20.04 -7.01
C LYS A 45 7.11 -20.98 -5.86
N LYS A 46 8.16 -21.79 -6.07
CA LYS A 46 8.82 -22.55 -5.01
C LYS A 46 9.54 -21.62 -4.03
N GLN A 47 8.76 -21.11 -3.09
CA GLN A 47 9.07 -21.12 -1.66
C GLN A 47 10.53 -20.90 -1.28
N GLN A 48 11.05 -19.70 -1.52
CA GLN A 48 11.88 -19.08 -0.49
C GLN A 48 10.95 -18.67 0.65
N LYS A 49 10.78 -19.56 1.64
CA LYS A 49 10.38 -19.12 2.98
C LYS A 49 11.57 -18.38 3.59
N GLU A 50 11.80 -17.16 3.13
CA GLU A 50 12.54 -16.18 3.92
C GLU A 50 11.87 -16.10 5.30
N ASN A 51 12.69 -16.08 6.34
CA ASN A 51 12.21 -16.06 7.72
C ASN A 51 11.77 -14.62 8.08
N LYS A 52 10.73 -14.13 7.39
CA LYS A 52 10.26 -12.75 7.49
C LYS A 52 9.78 -12.46 8.90
N LEU A 53 10.31 -11.39 9.46
CA LEU A 53 10.04 -10.99 10.83
C LEU A 53 8.60 -10.48 10.97
N VAL A 54 8.04 -10.64 12.17
CA VAL A 54 6.76 -10.00 12.50
C VAL A 54 7.05 -8.50 12.72
N PRO A 55 6.29 -7.58 12.12
CA PRO A 55 6.47 -6.15 12.36
C PRO A 55 6.31 -5.78 13.84
N ASN A 56 6.94 -4.69 14.27
CA ASN A 56 6.61 -4.05 15.54
C ASN A 56 5.24 -3.33 15.45
N LYS A 57 4.80 -2.70 16.55
CA LYS A 57 3.50 -1.99 16.63
C LYS A 57 3.36 -0.86 15.60
N ASP A 58 4.47 -0.32 15.14
CA ASP A 58 4.54 0.79 14.20
C ASP A 58 4.83 0.27 12.77
N ASN A 59 4.56 -1.01 12.47
CA ASN A 59 4.74 -1.64 11.15
C ASN A 59 6.18 -1.67 10.61
N GLY A 60 7.19 -1.53 11.46
CA GLY A 60 8.61 -1.64 11.13
C GLY A 60 9.34 -2.68 11.99
N LEU A 61 10.55 -2.39 12.44
CA LEU A 61 11.35 -3.26 13.32
C LEU A 61 12.04 -2.50 14.44
N ASP A 62 12.22 -3.19 15.55
CA ASP A 62 13.12 -2.82 16.63
C ASP A 62 14.47 -3.50 16.39
N MET A 63 15.54 -2.72 16.17
CA MET A 63 16.91 -3.21 16.04
C MET A 63 17.71 -2.90 17.31
N GLU A 64 18.96 -3.36 17.38
CA GLU A 64 19.83 -3.20 18.56
C GLU A 64 20.10 -1.72 18.91
N ASN A 65 20.33 -0.87 17.90
CA ASN A 65 20.78 0.52 18.10
C ASN A 65 19.78 1.58 17.63
N TYR A 66 18.64 1.18 17.06
CA TYR A 66 17.55 2.05 16.62
C TYR A 66 16.28 1.24 16.42
N SER A 67 15.12 1.88 16.40
CA SER A 67 13.89 1.29 15.86
C SER A 67 13.36 2.10 14.69
N TRP A 68 12.52 1.48 13.87
CA TRP A 68 11.76 2.18 12.85
C TRP A 68 10.33 1.66 12.79
N GLY A 69 9.45 2.56 12.35
CA GLY A 69 8.06 2.31 12.03
C GLY A 69 7.68 3.03 10.74
N GLN A 70 6.47 2.83 10.25
CA GLN A 70 6.00 3.41 9.00
C GLN A 70 4.47 3.47 8.93
N SER A 71 3.99 4.42 8.12
CA SER A 71 2.68 4.39 7.50
C SER A 71 2.83 4.04 6.00
N LEU A 72 1.76 4.09 5.22
CA LEU A 72 1.89 4.04 3.76
C LEU A 72 2.67 5.23 3.17
N GLN A 73 2.65 6.39 3.85
CA GLN A 73 3.19 7.65 3.33
C GLN A 73 4.62 7.94 3.82
N GLU A 74 4.95 7.49 5.04
CA GLU A 74 6.13 7.94 5.78
C GLU A 74 6.82 6.78 6.52
N VAL A 75 8.09 6.97 6.86
CA VAL A 75 8.88 6.09 7.74
C VAL A 75 9.41 6.92 8.91
N THR A 76 9.18 6.47 10.13
CA THR A 76 9.70 7.10 11.35
C THR A 76 10.86 6.28 11.87
N VAL A 77 12.04 6.89 12.05
CA VAL A 77 13.25 6.22 12.58
C VAL A 77 13.65 6.87 13.90
N ASN A 78 13.78 6.06 14.95
CA ASN A 78 14.09 6.48 16.30
C ASN A 78 15.47 5.95 16.70
N VAL A 79 16.44 6.84 16.89
CA VAL A 79 17.83 6.50 17.21
C VAL A 79 18.18 7.02 18.62
N PRO A 80 18.27 6.14 19.64
CA PRO A 80 18.75 6.53 20.96
C PRO A 80 20.18 7.11 20.91
N VAL A 81 20.43 8.16 21.67
CA VAL A 81 21.75 8.80 21.83
C VAL A 81 22.03 9.10 23.30
N PRO A 82 23.32 9.25 23.71
CA PRO A 82 23.66 9.54 25.10
C PRO A 82 22.93 10.76 25.66
N GLN A 83 22.43 10.65 26.89
CA GLN A 83 21.70 11.71 27.60
C GLN A 83 22.48 13.03 27.60
N GLY A 84 21.84 14.12 27.16
CA GLY A 84 22.46 15.45 27.09
C GLY A 84 23.21 15.74 25.79
N THR A 85 23.10 14.87 24.78
CA THR A 85 23.61 15.11 23.43
C THR A 85 23.10 16.46 22.89
N LYS A 86 23.97 17.19 22.17
CA LYS A 86 23.63 18.46 21.52
C LYS A 86 23.45 18.24 20.03
N SER A 87 22.45 18.89 19.42
CA SER A 87 22.19 18.81 17.97
C SER A 87 23.42 19.14 17.11
N SER A 88 24.30 20.03 17.57
CA SER A 88 25.56 20.36 16.88
C SER A 88 26.52 19.18 16.73
N LEU A 89 26.44 18.17 17.61
CA LEU A 89 27.25 16.94 17.59
C LEU A 89 26.62 15.84 16.73
N LEU A 90 25.40 16.01 16.25
CA LEU A 90 24.72 15.04 15.40
C LEU A 90 25.15 15.15 13.94
N LEU A 91 25.23 14.00 13.28
CA LEU A 91 25.24 13.85 11.84
C LEU A 91 23.91 13.20 11.44
N CYS A 92 23.10 13.91 10.68
CA CYS A 92 21.90 13.37 10.04
C CYS A 92 21.90 13.88 8.60
N ASP A 93 22.14 12.98 7.65
CA ASP A 93 22.29 13.25 6.23
C ASP A 93 21.31 12.33 5.48
N ILE A 94 20.23 12.93 5.00
CA ILE A 94 19.12 12.26 4.31
C ILE A 94 19.25 12.62 2.83
N LYS A 95 19.37 11.61 1.98
CA LYS A 95 19.36 11.76 0.52
C LYS A 95 18.31 10.87 -0.10
N THR A 96 17.99 11.13 -1.37
CA THR A 96 16.96 10.43 -2.15
C THR A 96 16.95 8.92 -1.96
N ASN A 97 18.12 8.27 -1.89
CA ASN A 97 18.25 6.82 -1.71
C ASN A 97 19.14 6.42 -0.53
N SER A 98 19.55 7.32 0.39
CA SER A 98 20.49 6.94 1.45
C SER A 98 20.25 7.70 2.75
N LEU A 99 20.47 7.02 3.86
CA LEU A 99 20.34 7.57 5.21
C LEU A 99 21.64 7.38 5.98
N LYS A 100 22.15 8.47 6.55
CA LYS A 100 23.32 8.47 7.43
C LYS A 100 23.02 9.20 8.74
N VAL A 101 23.11 8.48 9.86
CA VAL A 101 22.75 8.98 11.20
C VAL A 101 23.80 8.56 12.22
N GLY A 102 24.23 9.49 13.08
CA GLY A 102 25.12 9.17 14.20
C GLY A 102 25.72 10.40 14.89
N LEU A 103 26.77 10.18 15.67
CA LEU A 103 27.55 11.23 16.32
C LEU A 103 28.75 11.62 15.45
N LYS A 104 29.00 12.92 15.29
CA LYS A 104 30.16 13.45 14.55
C LYS A 104 31.46 12.96 15.20
N GLY A 105 32.33 12.36 14.40
CA GLY A 105 33.62 11.82 14.84
C GLY A 105 33.54 10.40 15.43
N GLN A 106 32.37 9.75 15.41
CA GLN A 106 32.20 8.34 15.73
C GLN A 106 31.70 7.56 14.49
N PRO A 107 31.76 6.22 14.50
CA PRO A 107 31.04 5.42 13.51
C PRO A 107 29.55 5.80 13.48
N PRO A 108 28.94 5.92 12.29
CA PRO A 108 27.50 6.15 12.18
C PRO A 108 26.72 4.96 12.73
N ILE A 109 25.57 5.23 13.34
CA ILE A 109 24.62 4.22 13.84
C ILE A 109 23.82 3.63 12.67
N ILE A 110 23.54 4.46 11.67
CA ILE A 110 22.88 4.08 10.41
C ILE A 110 23.72 4.64 9.27
N ASP A 111 24.12 3.80 8.31
CA ASP A 111 24.83 4.21 7.09
C ASP A 111 24.53 3.21 5.97
N GLY A 112 23.61 3.55 5.08
CA GLY A 112 23.27 2.66 3.98
C GLY A 112 22.27 3.23 2.97
N GLU A 113 21.99 2.41 1.95
CA GLU A 113 20.98 2.72 0.94
C GLU A 113 19.58 2.39 1.46
N LEU A 114 18.67 3.37 1.41
CA LEU A 114 17.26 3.20 1.77
C LEU A 114 16.58 2.18 0.86
N PHE A 115 15.58 1.47 1.37
CA PHE A 115 14.84 0.45 0.62
C PHE A 115 14.24 1.00 -0.69
N LYS A 116 13.66 2.21 -0.65
CA LYS A 116 13.07 2.92 -1.81
C LYS A 116 13.38 4.43 -1.76
N PRO A 117 13.22 5.15 -2.89
CA PRO A 117 13.45 6.59 -2.94
C PRO A 117 12.48 7.42 -2.07
N VAL A 118 12.98 8.55 -1.58
CA VAL A 118 12.26 9.48 -0.70
C VAL A 118 12.13 10.90 -1.30
N LYS A 119 11.26 11.71 -0.70
CA LYS A 119 11.13 13.15 -0.98
C LYS A 119 11.96 13.91 0.07
N VAL A 120 13.22 14.22 -0.25
CA VAL A 120 14.19 14.75 0.73
C VAL A 120 13.71 16.08 1.34
N ASP A 121 13.09 16.95 0.54
CA ASP A 121 12.59 18.25 0.99
C ASP A 121 11.42 18.15 2.00
N ASP A 122 10.70 17.02 1.98
CA ASP A 122 9.60 16.70 2.90
C ASP A 122 10.09 15.87 4.13
N CYS A 123 11.38 15.49 4.18
CA CYS A 123 11.95 14.75 5.30
C CYS A 123 12.43 15.71 6.41
N ILE A 124 12.09 15.40 7.66
CA ILE A 124 12.50 16.19 8.83
C ILE A 124 13.18 15.32 9.88
N TRP A 125 14.02 15.93 10.71
CA TRP A 125 14.58 15.26 11.88
C TRP A 125 14.63 16.20 13.09
N SER A 126 14.52 15.63 14.28
CA SER A 126 14.53 16.32 15.56
C SER A 126 15.46 15.63 16.56
N LEU A 127 15.77 16.32 17.65
CA LEU A 127 16.46 15.75 18.82
C LEU A 127 15.57 15.94 20.03
N GLU A 128 14.90 14.86 20.44
CA GLU A 128 13.97 14.82 21.56
C GLU A 128 14.69 14.54 22.88
N ASP A 129 14.33 15.29 23.92
CA ASP A 129 14.87 15.23 25.29
C ASP A 129 16.41 15.25 25.41
N LYS A 130 17.14 15.58 24.34
CA LYS A 130 18.60 15.41 24.22
C LYS A 130 19.05 13.94 24.41
N LYS A 131 18.19 12.97 24.07
CA LYS A 131 18.42 11.51 24.26
C LYS A 131 17.96 10.64 23.08
N MET A 132 17.21 11.18 22.13
CA MET A 132 16.68 10.43 20.98
C MET A 132 16.65 11.31 19.73
N ILE A 133 17.16 10.80 18.61
CA ILE A 133 16.97 11.41 17.30
C ILE A 133 15.72 10.78 16.68
N THR A 134 14.75 11.60 16.32
CA THR A 134 13.55 11.16 15.59
C THR A 134 13.67 11.67 14.17
N ILE A 135 13.47 10.81 13.17
CA ILE A 135 13.59 11.14 11.75
C ILE A 135 12.29 10.72 11.06
N LEU A 136 11.60 11.68 10.45
CA LEU A 136 10.43 11.44 9.62
C LEU A 136 10.85 11.50 8.15
N ILE A 137 10.68 10.39 7.45
CA ILE A 137 11.12 10.19 6.07
C ILE A 137 9.88 10.08 5.18
N CYS A 138 9.64 11.09 4.34
CA CYS A 138 8.51 11.06 3.41
C CYS A 138 8.83 10.16 2.19
N LYS A 139 8.05 9.09 2.00
CA LYS A 139 8.24 8.16 0.88
C LYS A 139 7.90 8.84 -0.45
N ARG A 140 8.64 8.52 -1.51
CA ARG A 140 8.28 8.96 -2.87
C ARG A 140 7.04 8.24 -3.40
N ASP A 141 6.98 6.93 -3.18
CA ASP A 141 5.78 6.13 -3.40
C ASP A 141 5.05 5.98 -2.06
N GLN A 142 3.84 6.52 -2.00
CA GLN A 142 3.00 6.57 -0.80
C GLN A 142 1.95 5.45 -0.78
N SER A 143 2.15 4.39 -1.57
CA SER A 143 1.27 3.22 -1.68
C SER A 143 1.93 1.90 -1.24
N GLU A 144 3.20 1.93 -0.84
CA GLU A 144 4.00 0.72 -0.56
C GLU A 144 4.47 0.63 0.90
N TRP A 145 4.17 -0.52 1.53
CA TRP A 145 4.81 -0.94 2.78
C TRP A 145 6.26 -1.36 2.51
N TRP A 146 7.21 -0.71 3.17
CA TRP A 146 8.62 -1.07 3.07
C TRP A 146 8.87 -2.36 3.85
N LYS A 147 9.61 -3.29 3.26
CA LYS A 147 9.96 -4.56 3.92
C LYS A 147 11.19 -4.43 4.82
N SER A 148 11.99 -3.38 4.67
CA SER A 148 13.14 -3.05 5.51
C SER A 148 13.39 -1.53 5.47
N LEU A 149 14.20 -1.00 6.39
CA LEU A 149 14.63 0.42 6.34
C LEU A 149 15.71 0.61 5.25
N LEU A 150 16.82 -0.14 5.36
CA LEU A 150 17.89 -0.16 4.37
C LEU A 150 17.82 -1.42 3.51
N LYS A 151 18.51 -1.41 2.36
CA LYS A 151 18.68 -2.60 1.53
C LYS A 151 19.68 -3.57 2.17
N GLY A 152 19.27 -4.84 2.32
CA GLY A 152 20.07 -5.89 2.93
C GLY A 152 19.83 -6.08 4.44
N ASP A 153 19.07 -5.18 5.07
CA ASP A 153 18.57 -5.35 6.44
C ASP A 153 17.53 -6.49 6.52
N PRO A 154 17.27 -7.03 7.72
CA PRO A 154 16.22 -8.02 7.94
C PRO A 154 14.84 -7.55 7.46
N GLU A 155 14.10 -8.45 6.78
CA GLU A 155 12.81 -8.10 6.18
C GLU A 155 11.60 -8.48 7.06
N ILE A 156 10.60 -7.61 7.10
CA ILE A 156 9.29 -7.88 7.71
C ILE A 156 8.31 -8.53 6.75
N ASP A 157 7.36 -9.24 7.34
CA ASP A 157 6.14 -9.69 6.66
C ASP A 157 5.13 -8.54 6.58
N THR A 158 5.17 -7.79 5.49
CA THR A 158 4.27 -6.65 5.24
C THR A 158 2.79 -7.05 5.12
N GLN A 159 2.46 -8.35 5.01
CA GLN A 159 1.07 -8.82 5.09
C GLN A 159 0.49 -8.73 6.51
N LYS A 160 1.34 -8.54 7.53
CA LYS A 160 0.96 -8.32 8.92
C LYS A 160 0.98 -6.84 9.34
N ALA A 161 1.22 -5.92 8.41
CA ALA A 161 1.16 -4.50 8.72
C ALA A 161 -0.31 -4.08 8.95
N GLU A 162 -0.58 -3.42 10.08
CA GLU A 162 -1.88 -2.87 10.40
C GLU A 162 -1.98 -1.45 9.79
N PRO A 163 -2.91 -1.19 8.85
CA PRO A 163 -3.09 0.15 8.31
C PRO A 163 -3.58 1.10 9.41
N GLU A 164 -3.15 2.36 9.38
CA GLU A 164 -3.66 3.35 10.33
C GLU A 164 -5.19 3.41 10.29
N PRO A 165 -5.87 3.42 11.46
CA PRO A 165 -7.31 3.53 11.50
C PRO A 165 -7.72 4.90 10.94
N SER A 166 -8.35 4.89 9.76
CA SER A 166 -8.78 6.09 9.06
C SER A 166 -9.51 7.04 10.01
N LYS A 167 -8.96 8.24 10.18
CA LYS A 167 -9.58 9.26 11.03
C LYS A 167 -10.90 9.67 10.38
N LEU A 168 -12.01 9.31 11.03
CA LEU A 168 -13.38 9.67 10.60
C LEU A 168 -13.60 11.19 10.43
N SER A 169 -12.70 12.03 10.96
CA SER A 169 -12.66 13.48 10.73
C SER A 169 -12.35 13.89 9.29
N ASP A 170 -11.64 13.05 8.55
CA ASP A 170 -11.03 13.41 7.27
C ASP A 170 -11.94 13.00 6.08
N LEU A 171 -13.07 12.37 6.40
CA LEU A 171 -14.15 12.00 5.48
C LEU A 171 -15.24 13.08 5.49
N ASP A 172 -15.88 13.31 4.35
CA ASP A 172 -17.07 14.15 4.26
C ASP A 172 -18.23 13.58 5.11
N SER A 173 -19.22 14.42 5.42
CA SER A 173 -20.30 14.06 6.36
C SER A 173 -21.18 12.89 5.90
N GLU A 174 -21.25 12.59 4.60
CA GLU A 174 -22.03 11.47 4.07
C GLU A 174 -21.22 10.17 4.19
N THR A 175 -19.99 10.17 3.66
CA THR A 175 -19.06 9.03 3.76
C THR A 175 -18.78 8.67 5.22
N ARG A 176 -18.59 9.67 6.09
CA ARG A 176 -18.40 9.47 7.52
C ARG A 176 -19.58 8.75 8.18
N SER A 177 -20.82 9.18 7.89
CA SER A 177 -22.03 8.54 8.42
C SER A 177 -22.16 7.09 7.97
N ALA A 178 -21.84 6.79 6.71
CA ALA A 178 -21.82 5.43 6.19
C ALA A 178 -20.77 4.54 6.88
N VAL A 179 -19.56 5.05 7.12
CA VAL A 179 -18.50 4.32 7.83
C VAL A 179 -18.83 4.14 9.31
N GLU A 180 -19.38 5.16 9.99
CA GLU A 180 -19.85 5.04 11.38
C GLU A 180 -20.96 3.98 11.52
N LYS A 181 -21.94 3.96 10.60
CA LYS A 181 -22.96 2.91 10.53
C LYS A 181 -22.34 1.52 10.34
N MET A 182 -21.40 1.38 9.39
CA MET A 182 -20.74 0.10 9.12
C MET A 182 -19.94 -0.41 10.33
N MET A 183 -19.20 0.46 11.01
CA MET A 183 -18.47 0.13 12.24
C MET A 183 -19.40 -0.25 13.39
N PHE A 184 -20.52 0.46 13.55
CA PHE A 184 -21.55 0.13 14.54
C PHE A 184 -22.16 -1.24 14.24
N ASP A 185 -22.64 -1.47 13.01
CA ASP A 185 -23.27 -2.73 12.59
C ASP A 185 -22.31 -3.92 12.72
N GLN A 186 -21.03 -3.74 12.40
CA GLN A 186 -20.00 -4.76 12.59
C GLN A 186 -19.80 -5.11 14.07
N ARG A 187 -19.78 -4.09 14.96
CA ARG A 187 -19.66 -4.30 16.41
C ARG A 187 -20.91 -4.95 17.00
N GLN A 188 -22.11 -4.53 16.61
CA GLN A 188 -23.36 -5.13 17.07
C GLN A 188 -23.42 -6.62 16.70
N LYS A 189 -23.09 -6.97 15.45
CA LYS A 189 -23.02 -8.37 14.98
C LYS A 189 -22.04 -9.22 15.78
N GLN A 190 -20.86 -8.69 16.13
CA GLN A 190 -19.89 -9.41 16.98
C GLN A 190 -20.41 -9.64 18.41
N MET A 191 -21.24 -8.72 18.93
CA MET A 191 -21.87 -8.83 20.25
C MET A 191 -23.20 -9.59 20.23
N GLY A 192 -23.67 -10.08 19.07
CA GLY A 192 -24.99 -10.72 18.92
C GLY A 192 -26.18 -9.78 19.12
N LEU A 193 -25.96 -8.46 18.96
CA LEU A 193 -26.92 -7.39 19.15
C LEU A 193 -27.46 -6.88 17.78
N PRO A 194 -28.64 -6.24 17.75
CA PRO A 194 -29.25 -5.78 16.51
C PRO A 194 -28.47 -4.63 15.86
N THR A 195 -28.41 -4.66 14.53
CA THR A 195 -27.82 -3.64 13.66
C THR A 195 -28.68 -2.37 13.59
N SER A 196 -28.11 -1.30 13.04
CA SER A 196 -28.80 -0.02 12.81
C SER A 196 -30.12 -0.19 12.06
N ASP A 197 -30.15 -1.04 11.03
CA ASP A 197 -31.34 -1.25 10.20
C ASP A 197 -32.43 -2.03 10.94
N GLU A 198 -32.03 -2.98 11.79
CA GLU A 198 -32.93 -3.73 12.67
C GLU A 198 -33.50 -2.84 13.78
N ILE A 199 -32.67 -1.99 14.40
CA ILE A 199 -33.10 -0.98 15.39
C ILE A 199 -34.09 0.01 14.76
N GLN A 200 -33.80 0.53 13.55
CA GLN A 200 -34.72 1.42 12.84
C GLN A 200 -36.05 0.73 12.49
N LYS A 201 -36.00 -0.52 12.03
CA LYS A 201 -37.19 -1.34 11.74
C LYS A 201 -38.03 -1.58 13.00
N GLU A 202 -37.39 -1.90 14.13
CA GLU A 202 -38.07 -2.08 15.42
C GLU A 202 -38.71 -0.77 15.91
N GLN A 203 -37.99 0.36 15.83
CA GLN A 203 -38.51 1.68 16.19
C GLN A 203 -39.73 2.07 15.34
N LEU A 204 -39.65 1.91 14.02
CA LEU A 204 -40.76 2.20 13.11
C LEU A 204 -41.97 1.29 13.38
N MET A 205 -41.75 0.00 13.60
CA MET A 205 -42.80 -0.96 13.96
C MET A 205 -43.48 -0.61 15.29
N LYS A 206 -42.69 -0.21 16.30
CA LYS A 206 -43.18 0.22 17.61
C LYS A 206 -43.99 1.52 17.51
N GLN A 207 -43.56 2.49 16.71
CA GLN A 207 -44.31 3.71 16.44
C GLN A 207 -45.63 3.42 15.71
N PHE A 208 -45.60 2.54 14.70
CA PHE A 208 -46.79 2.12 13.97
C PHE A 208 -47.81 1.40 14.87
N MET A 209 -47.35 0.52 15.77
CA MET A 209 -48.21 -0.15 16.76
C MET A 209 -48.83 0.84 17.75
N ALA A 210 -48.07 1.83 18.24
CA ALA A 210 -48.58 2.86 19.15
C ALA A 210 -49.65 3.75 18.50
N GLN A 211 -49.51 4.02 17.20
CA GLN A 211 -50.50 4.79 16.42
C GLN A 211 -51.72 3.96 15.98
N ASN A 212 -51.63 2.62 16.00
CA ASN A 212 -52.72 1.73 15.58
C ASN A 212 -53.06 0.68 16.67
N PRO A 213 -53.60 1.07 17.85
CA PRO A 213 -53.81 0.14 18.97
C PRO A 213 -54.76 -1.03 18.70
N ASN A 214 -55.60 -0.92 17.66
CA ASN A 214 -56.58 -1.95 17.26
C ASN A 214 -56.03 -2.96 16.22
N MET A 215 -54.79 -2.81 15.73
CA MET A 215 -54.17 -3.76 14.80
C MET A 215 -53.71 -5.04 15.52
N LYS A 216 -54.55 -6.08 15.51
CA LYS A 216 -54.13 -7.44 15.90
C LYS A 216 -53.36 -8.11 14.76
N PHE A 217 -52.05 -8.28 14.93
CA PHE A 217 -51.26 -9.19 14.10
C PHE A 217 -51.72 -10.66 14.31
N PRO A 218 -51.78 -11.49 13.26
CA PRO A 218 -52.17 -12.89 13.39
C PRO A 218 -51.12 -13.68 14.19
N PRO A 219 -51.54 -14.62 15.07
CA PRO A 219 -50.62 -15.44 15.83
C PRO A 219 -49.81 -16.36 14.89
N GLY A 220 -48.49 -16.22 14.91
CA GLY A 220 -47.58 -17.06 14.10
C GLY A 220 -46.78 -16.32 13.03
N ALA A 221 -46.90 -14.99 12.90
CA ALA A 221 -46.02 -14.19 12.05
C ALA A 221 -44.57 -14.17 12.61
N LYS A 222 -43.77 -15.17 12.24
CA LYS A 222 -42.31 -15.13 12.41
C LYS A 222 -41.73 -14.21 11.34
N PHE A 223 -41.29 -13.03 11.76
CA PHE A 223 -40.46 -12.15 10.96
C PHE A 223 -39.02 -12.63 11.09
N MET A 224 -38.52 -13.32 10.05
CA MET A 224 -37.09 -13.45 9.75
C MET A 224 -36.64 -12.28 8.88
#